data_AF-A0A9X1SXM0-F1
#
_entry.id   AF-A0A9X1SXM0-F1
#
_cell.length_a   1.000
_cell.length_b   1.000
_cell.length_c   1.000
_cell.angle_alpha   90.00
_cell.angle_beta   90.00
_cell.angle_gamma   90.00
#
_symmetry.space_group_name_H-M   'P 1'
#
loop_
_entity.id
_entity.type
_entity.pdbx_description
1 polymer ?
#
loop_
_entity_poly.entity_id
_entity_poly.type
_entity_poly.pdbx_seq_one_letter_code
_entity_poly.pdbx_strand_id
1 'polypeptide(L)'
;MLTELLLAGAATTVAVLRPWRDPALLKDALFPGARRPAEPDPFEALRLQLRLHALADEINRLHYDETIFARAARLEASAAAYDDLLGSACRLAGVPETSEAAPVCGYATPTPKRLAGRELRAHRELQLAERGWSW
;
A
#
# COMPACT_ATOMS: atom_id res chain seq x y z
N MET A 1 55.34 -4.60 58.77
CA MET A 1 54.53 -3.48 58.24
C MET A 1 54.56 -3.55 56.72
N LEU A 2 53.37 -3.46 56.11
CA LEU A 2 53.02 -3.35 54.67
C LEU A 2 52.91 -4.68 53.87
N THR A 3 51.76 -5.38 53.85
CA THR A 3 50.56 -5.29 52.93
C THR A 3 50.85 -5.69 51.47
N GLU A 4 50.43 -6.89 51.03
CA GLU A 4 49.19 -7.25 50.29
C GLU A 4 49.33 -7.16 48.75
N LEU A 5 49.08 -8.26 48.03
CA LEU A 5 47.92 -8.43 47.13
C LEU A 5 47.98 -9.72 46.28
N LEU A 6 46.94 -10.53 46.46
CA LEU A 6 46.46 -11.62 45.60
C LEU A 6 46.25 -11.19 44.13
N LEU A 7 46.36 -12.13 43.19
CA LEU A 7 45.47 -12.32 42.01
C LEU A 7 46.06 -13.47 41.15
N ALA A 8 45.60 -14.72 41.29
CA ALA A 8 44.36 -15.31 40.78
C ALA A 8 44.34 -15.49 39.23
N GLY A 9 44.56 -16.76 38.85
CA GLY A 9 44.14 -17.48 37.65
C GLY A 9 43.70 -16.73 36.38
N ALA A 10 44.47 -16.90 35.31
CA ALA A 10 43.99 -16.73 33.94
C ALA A 10 43.72 -18.11 33.31
N ALA A 11 42.49 -18.60 33.45
CA ALA A 11 41.94 -19.63 32.59
C ALA A 11 41.17 -18.92 31.48
N THR A 12 41.68 -18.95 30.25
CA THR A 12 40.95 -18.42 29.08
C THR A 12 40.92 -19.46 27.98
N THR A 13 39.87 -20.28 28.08
CA THR A 13 38.99 -20.81 27.03
C THR A 13 39.54 -20.89 25.59
N VAL A 14 39.89 -22.10 25.16
CA VAL A 14 39.98 -22.46 23.73
C VAL A 14 38.56 -22.57 23.17
N ALA A 15 38.17 -21.61 22.34
CA ALA A 15 36.91 -21.65 21.61
C ALA A 15 36.99 -22.74 20.53
N VAL A 16 36.26 -23.83 20.73
CA VAL A 16 36.06 -24.91 19.76
C VAL A 16 35.24 -24.35 18.59
N LEU A 17 35.86 -24.26 17.41
CA LEU A 17 35.19 -24.00 16.14
C LEU A 17 34.14 -25.09 15.89
N ARG A 18 32.85 -24.72 15.94
CA ARG A 18 31.73 -25.58 15.54
C ARG A 18 31.32 -25.31 14.07
N PRO A 19 30.78 -26.33 13.39
CA PRO A 19 30.87 -26.49 11.93
C PRO A 19 29.81 -25.70 11.15
N TRP A 20 30.28 -25.02 10.09
CA TRP A 20 29.49 -24.27 9.10
C TRP A 20 28.74 -25.19 8.12
N ARG A 21 27.99 -26.18 8.61
CA ARG A 21 27.43 -27.25 7.75
C ARG A 21 25.91 -27.32 7.67
N ASP A 22 25.17 -26.36 8.23
CA ASP A 22 23.71 -26.37 8.14
C ASP A 22 23.14 -25.05 7.58
N PRO A 23 22.70 -25.00 6.30
CA PRO A 23 22.19 -23.78 5.69
C PRO A 23 20.88 -23.30 6.33
N ALA A 24 20.14 -24.19 6.99
CA ALA A 24 18.91 -23.84 7.70
C ALA A 24 19.17 -23.02 8.97
N LEU A 25 20.30 -23.22 9.64
CA LEU A 25 20.68 -22.43 10.83
C LEU A 25 21.25 -21.05 10.45
N LEU A 26 21.84 -20.93 9.26
CA LEU A 26 22.35 -19.66 8.72
C LEU A 26 21.22 -18.67 8.44
N LYS A 27 20.10 -19.11 7.86
CA LYS A 27 18.99 -18.21 7.52
C LYS A 27 18.39 -17.55 8.78
N ASP A 28 18.28 -18.31 9.87
CA ASP A 28 17.65 -17.86 11.12
C ASP A 28 18.61 -16.99 11.94
N ALA A 29 19.92 -17.22 11.84
CA ALA A 29 20.95 -16.41 12.50
C ALA A 29 21.28 -15.10 11.76
N LEU A 30 21.17 -15.07 10.43
CA LEU A 30 21.47 -13.88 9.62
C LEU A 30 20.29 -12.91 9.51
N PHE A 31 19.06 -13.40 9.63
CA PHE A 31 17.85 -12.57 9.55
C PHE A 31 16.89 -12.85 10.71
N PRO A 32 17.32 -12.69 11.98
CA PRO A 32 16.43 -12.88 13.12
C PRO A 32 15.44 -11.72 13.15
N GLY A 33 14.23 -11.93 12.65
CA GLY A 33 13.08 -11.05 12.94
C GLY A 33 12.53 -10.19 11.80
N ALA A 34 12.60 -10.60 10.53
CA ALA A 34 11.94 -9.86 9.45
C ALA A 34 10.92 -10.69 8.67
N ARG A 35 9.80 -11.04 9.32
CA ARG A 35 8.51 -10.90 8.60
C ARG A 35 8.19 -9.40 8.57
N ARG A 36 9.00 -8.60 7.86
CA ARG A 36 8.52 -7.30 7.39
C ARG A 36 7.39 -7.65 6.42
N PRO A 37 6.17 -7.08 6.55
CA PRO A 37 5.19 -7.24 5.50
C PRO A 37 5.88 -6.90 4.18
N ALA A 38 5.79 -7.79 3.20
CA ALA A 38 6.45 -7.60 1.91
C ALA A 38 6.05 -6.21 1.41
N GLU A 39 7.04 -5.35 1.21
CA GLU A 39 6.80 -4.02 0.63
C GLU A 39 6.10 -4.25 -0.72
N PRO A 40 5.00 -3.52 -1.01
CA PRO A 40 4.26 -3.74 -2.24
C PRO A 40 5.19 -3.61 -3.45
N ASP A 41 5.02 -4.50 -4.42
CA ASP A 41 5.85 -4.51 -5.63
C ASP A 41 5.76 -3.14 -6.33
N PRO A 42 6.89 -2.42 -6.51
CA PRO A 42 6.88 -1.10 -7.13
C PRO A 42 6.36 -1.12 -8.58
N PHE A 43 6.52 -2.24 -9.31
CA PHE A 43 6.00 -2.36 -10.66
C PHE A 43 4.49 -2.51 -10.69
N GLU A 44 3.90 -3.14 -9.67
CA GLU A 44 2.44 -3.20 -9.53
C GLU A 44 1.85 -1.84 -9.21
N ALA A 45 2.52 -1.04 -8.37
CA ALA A 45 2.13 0.34 -8.12
C ALA A 45 2.17 1.18 -9.41
N LEU A 46 3.28 1.12 -10.15
CA LEU A 46 3.42 1.81 -11.42
C LEU A 46 2.37 1.37 -12.45
N ARG A 47 2.07 0.07 -12.54
CA ARG A 47 1.06 -0.47 -13.45
C ARG A 47 -0.33 0.07 -13.12
N LEU A 48 -0.67 0.20 -11.84
CA LEU A 48 -1.94 0.81 -11.43
C LEU A 48 -1.98 2.31 -11.76
N GLN A 49 -0.90 3.05 -11.50
CA GLN A 49 -0.80 4.47 -11.85
C GLN A 49 -0.99 4.72 -13.35
N LEU A 50 -0.32 3.96 -14.22
CA LEU A 50 -0.47 4.08 -15.67
C LEU A 50 -1.90 3.78 -16.15
N ARG A 51 -2.56 2.79 -15.54
CA ARG A 51 -3.95 2.45 -15.89
C ARG A 51 -4.95 3.49 -15.38
N LEU A 52 -4.72 4.07 -14.21
CA LEU A 52 -5.50 5.19 -13.70
C LEU A 52 -5.37 6.42 -14.60
N HIS A 53 -4.14 6.75 -15.03
CA HIS A 53 -3.88 7.84 -15.98
C HIS A 53 -4.67 7.65 -17.29
N ALA A 54 -4.55 6.47 -17.90
CA ALA A 54 -5.25 6.17 -19.16
C ALA A 54 -6.78 6.25 -19.03
N LEU A 55 -7.35 5.84 -17.89
CA LEU A 55 -8.78 5.98 -17.65
C LEU A 55 -9.20 7.43 -17.36
N ALA A 56 -8.37 8.20 -16.64
CA ALA A 56 -8.62 9.61 -16.42
C ALA A 56 -8.66 10.39 -17.75
N ASP A 57 -7.71 10.10 -18.65
CA ASP A 57 -7.68 10.66 -20.00
C ASP A 57 -8.90 10.26 -20.83
N GLU A 58 -9.30 8.99 -20.81
CA GLU A 58 -10.51 8.54 -21.52
C GLU A 58 -11.77 9.21 -20.97
N ILE A 59 -11.88 9.33 -19.65
CA ILE A 59 -13.00 10.01 -19.01
C ILE A 59 -13.01 11.49 -19.42
N ASN A 60 -11.87 12.18 -19.41
CA ASN A 60 -11.77 13.58 -19.83
C ASN A 60 -12.14 13.73 -21.32
N ARG A 61 -11.60 12.89 -22.19
CA ARG A 61 -11.94 12.87 -23.62
C ARG A 61 -13.44 12.69 -23.84
N LEU A 62 -14.04 11.72 -23.15
CA LEU A 62 -15.49 11.49 -23.19
C LEU A 62 -16.26 12.69 -22.64
N HIS A 63 -15.76 13.42 -21.64
CA HIS A 63 -16.44 14.62 -21.15
C HIS A 63 -16.47 15.74 -22.20
N TYR A 64 -15.40 15.95 -22.96
CA TYR A 64 -15.29 17.08 -23.89
C TYR A 64 -15.75 16.78 -25.33
N ASP A 65 -15.69 15.54 -25.79
CA ASP A 65 -16.13 15.17 -27.14
C ASP A 65 -17.56 14.60 -27.12
N GLU A 66 -18.52 15.45 -27.49
CA GLU A 66 -19.94 15.10 -27.55
C GLU A 66 -20.31 14.26 -28.79
N THR A 67 -19.42 14.13 -29.76
CA THR A 67 -19.70 13.41 -31.02
C THR A 67 -19.53 11.90 -30.89
N ILE A 68 -18.96 11.43 -29.78
CA ILE A 68 -18.68 10.02 -29.53
C ILE A 68 -19.98 9.22 -29.39
N PHE A 69 -20.11 8.18 -30.22
CA PHE A 69 -21.22 7.24 -30.11
C PHE A 69 -21.26 6.55 -28.74
N ALA A 70 -22.47 6.41 -28.19
CA ALA A 70 -22.72 5.80 -26.88
C ALA A 70 -21.92 6.44 -25.73
N ARG A 71 -21.59 7.74 -25.84
CA ARG A 71 -20.81 8.51 -24.87
C ARG A 71 -21.24 8.29 -23.42
N ALA A 72 -22.54 8.37 -23.13
CA ALA A 72 -23.06 8.19 -21.78
C ALA A 72 -22.70 6.81 -21.20
N ALA A 73 -22.94 5.73 -21.95
CA ALA A 73 -22.62 4.38 -21.52
C ALA A 73 -21.10 4.17 -21.39
N ARG A 74 -20.30 4.72 -22.31
CA ARG A 74 -18.82 4.66 -22.22
C ARG A 74 -18.30 5.40 -20.99
N LEU A 75 -18.90 6.55 -20.66
CA LEU A 75 -18.53 7.35 -19.50
C LEU A 75 -18.89 6.61 -18.21
N GLU A 76 -20.07 5.98 -18.15
CA GLU A 76 -20.46 5.15 -17.00
C GLU A 76 -19.53 3.95 -16.83
N ALA A 77 -19.19 3.24 -17.91
CA ALA A 77 -18.28 2.10 -17.87
C ALA A 77 -16.85 2.50 -17.46
N SER A 78 -16.33 3.59 -18.02
CA SER A 78 -14.97 4.08 -17.71
C SER A 78 -14.87 4.57 -16.27
N ALA A 79 -15.90 5.27 -15.78
CA ALA A 79 -15.97 5.72 -14.38
C ALA A 79 -16.01 4.54 -13.41
N ALA A 80 -16.78 3.48 -13.71
CA ALA A 80 -16.81 2.28 -12.89
C ALA A 80 -15.46 1.56 -12.86
N ALA A 81 -14.81 1.40 -14.02
CA ALA A 81 -13.47 0.81 -14.09
C ALA A 81 -12.42 1.63 -13.33
N TYR A 82 -12.55 2.97 -13.36
CA TYR A 82 -11.67 3.87 -12.61
C TYR A 82 -11.87 3.71 -11.10
N ASP A 83 -13.12 3.61 -10.63
CA ASP A 83 -13.43 3.38 -9.20
C ASP A 83 -12.87 2.04 -8.69
N ASP A 84 -12.91 0.99 -9.52
CA ASP A 84 -12.32 -0.32 -9.21
C ASP A 84 -10.78 -0.27 -9.12
N LEU A 85 -10.14 0.48 -10.02
CA LEU A 85 -8.69 0.70 -9.97
C LEU A 85 -8.28 1.54 -8.76
N LEU A 86 -9.05 2.58 -8.41
CA LEU A 86 -8.82 3.33 -7.18
C LEU A 86 -8.90 2.43 -5.96
N GLY A 87 -9.90 1.54 -5.88
CA GLY A 87 -9.99 0.56 -4.79
C GLY A 87 -8.77 -0.36 -4.74
N SER A 88 -8.28 -0.80 -5.89
CA SER A 88 -7.07 -1.64 -5.98
C SER A 88 -5.80 -0.90 -5.56
N ALA A 89 -5.64 0.35 -5.99
CA ALA A 89 -4.53 1.21 -5.61
C ALA A 89 -4.56 1.52 -4.10
N CYS A 90 -5.73 1.82 -3.53
CA CYS A 90 -5.90 2.03 -2.10
C CYS A 90 -5.46 0.79 -1.29
N ARG A 91 -5.87 -0.41 -1.70
CA ARG A 91 -5.40 -1.66 -1.08
C ARG A 91 -3.88 -1.82 -1.18
N LEU A 92 -3.30 -1.57 -2.35
CA LEU A 92 -1.85 -1.69 -2.54
C LEU A 92 -1.08 -0.65 -1.69
N ALA A 93 -1.64 0.55 -1.51
CA ALA A 93 -1.08 1.62 -0.68
C ALA A 93 -1.36 1.44 0.83
N GLY A 94 -2.00 0.35 1.24
CA GLY A 94 -2.33 0.09 2.65
C GLY A 94 -3.37 1.04 3.23
N VAL A 95 -4.22 1.66 2.40
CA VAL A 95 -5.37 2.43 2.87
C VAL A 95 -6.40 1.45 3.42
N PRO A 96 -6.83 1.58 4.69
CA PRO A 96 -7.81 0.67 5.27
C PRO A 96 -9.13 0.73 4.50
N GLU A 97 -9.76 -0.43 4.27
CA GLU A 97 -11.06 -0.53 3.59
C GLU A 97 -12.23 0.06 4.41
N THR A 98 -11.93 0.70 5.55
CA THR A 98 -12.87 1.46 6.39
C THR A 98 -13.34 2.73 5.68
N SER A 99 -13.98 2.57 4.53
CA SER A 99 -14.61 3.63 3.75
C SER A 99 -15.83 3.04 3.02
N GLU A 100 -16.61 2.21 3.73
CA GLU A 100 -18.06 2.38 3.61
C GLU A 100 -18.32 3.74 4.24
N ALA A 101 -18.65 4.74 3.42
CA ALA A 101 -19.02 6.06 3.86
C ALA A 101 -20.18 5.94 4.86
N ALA A 102 -19.85 5.87 6.15
CA ALA A 102 -20.83 6.06 7.20
C ALA A 102 -21.45 7.43 6.93
N PRO A 103 -22.79 7.54 6.89
CA PRO A 103 -23.45 8.78 6.53
C PRO A 103 -23.01 9.86 7.53
N VAL A 104 -22.20 10.80 7.05
CA VAL A 104 -21.87 12.01 7.78
C VAL A 104 -23.10 12.88 7.66
N CYS A 105 -23.92 12.90 8.71
CA CYS A 105 -24.88 13.92 9.15
C CYS A 105 -26.07 13.22 9.85
N GLY A 106 -26.31 13.53 11.12
CA GLY A 106 -27.39 12.99 11.96
C GLY A 106 -28.83 13.36 11.54
N TYR A 107 -29.04 13.74 10.28
CA TYR A 107 -30.33 13.94 9.63
C TYR A 107 -30.21 13.32 8.23
N ALA A 108 -30.37 12.00 8.16
CA ALA A 108 -30.13 11.21 6.96
C ALA A 108 -31.16 11.55 5.87
N THR A 109 -30.84 12.52 5.01
CA THR A 109 -31.41 12.54 3.66
C THR A 109 -30.69 11.44 2.89
N PRO A 110 -31.39 10.54 2.17
CA PRO A 110 -30.72 9.54 1.35
C PRO A 110 -29.84 10.23 0.32
N THR A 111 -28.52 10.14 0.47
CA THR A 111 -27.59 10.63 -0.54
C THR A 111 -27.82 9.80 -1.80
N PRO A 112 -28.08 10.41 -2.97
CA PRO A 112 -28.26 9.64 -4.19
C PRO A 112 -26.99 8.82 -4.45
N LYS A 113 -27.14 7.53 -4.80
CA LYS A 113 -26.03 6.58 -4.99
C LYS A 113 -24.90 7.12 -5.88
N ARG A 114 -25.25 7.91 -6.92
CA ARG A 114 -24.27 8.57 -7.80
C ARG A 114 -23.41 9.61 -7.08
N LEU A 115 -23.99 10.38 -6.15
CA LEU A 115 -23.25 11.38 -5.39
C LEU A 115 -22.34 10.71 -4.35
N ALA A 116 -22.84 9.68 -3.65
CA ALA A 116 -22.02 8.87 -2.74
C ALA A 116 -20.83 8.22 -3.48
N GLY A 117 -21.03 7.74 -4.71
CA GLY A 117 -19.95 7.23 -5.56
C GLY A 117 -18.91 8.29 -5.93
N ARG A 118 -19.34 9.53 -6.21
CA ARG A 118 -18.43 10.66 -6.49
C ARG A 118 -17.60 11.05 -5.27
N GLU A 119 -18.22 11.09 -4.09
CA GLU A 119 -17.52 11.40 -2.82
C GLU A 119 -16.51 10.32 -2.46
N LEU A 120 -16.88 9.04 -2.62
CA LEU A 120 -15.97 7.92 -2.40
C LEU A 120 -14.78 7.96 -3.37
N ARG A 121 -15.02 8.28 -4.64
CA ARG A 121 -13.96 8.50 -5.62
C ARG A 121 -13.01 9.59 -5.15
N ALA A 122 -13.53 10.79 -4.87
CA ALA A 122 -12.71 11.93 -4.43
C ALA A 122 -11.92 11.62 -3.15
N HIS A 123 -12.51 10.91 -2.20
CA HIS A 123 -11.84 10.46 -0.99
C HIS A 123 -10.66 9.52 -1.30
N ARG A 124 -10.85 8.53 -2.18
CA ARG A 124 -9.79 7.61 -2.58
C ARG A 124 -8.65 8.32 -3.33
N GLU A 125 -8.99 9.23 -4.23
CA GLU A 125 -8.01 10.05 -4.94
C GLU A 125 -7.14 10.84 -3.97
N LEU A 126 -7.76 11.49 -2.97
CA LEU A 126 -7.04 12.22 -1.93
C LEU A 126 -6.13 11.31 -1.10
N GLN A 127 -6.63 10.14 -0.66
CA GLN A 127 -5.83 9.17 0.11
C GLN A 127 -4.59 8.68 -0.66
N LEU A 128 -4.70 8.49 -1.96
CA LEU A 128 -3.58 8.10 -2.82
C LEU A 128 -2.58 9.26 -2.99
N ALA A 129 -3.07 10.47 -3.27
CA ALA A 129 -2.23 11.65 -3.43
C ALA A 129 -1.41 11.97 -2.16
N GLU A 130 -2.02 11.86 -0.97
CA GLU A 130 -1.34 12.00 0.33
C GLU A 130 -0.20 11.00 0.54
N ARG A 131 -0.23 9.86 -0.16
CA ARG A 131 0.80 8.81 -0.12
C ARG A 131 1.80 8.92 -1.27
N GLY A 132 1.79 10.03 -2.00
CA GLY A 132 2.72 10.28 -3.10
C GLY A 132 2.41 9.52 -4.39
N TRP A 133 1.21 8.95 -4.51
CA TRP A 133 0.76 8.41 -5.79
C TRP A 133 0.45 9.56 -6.74
N SER A 134 0.79 9.37 -8.01
CA SER A 134 0.41 10.29 -9.08
C SER A 134 -0.07 9.48 -10.27
N TRP A 135 -1.06 10.02 -10.97
CA TRP A 135 -1.61 9.52 -12.22
C TRP A 135 -2.31 10.68 -12.94
#